data_AF-A0A382XRS4-F1
#
_entry.id   AF-A0A382XRS4-F1
#
_cell.length_a   1.000
_cell.length_b   1.000
_cell.length_c   1.000
_cell.angle_alpha   90.00
_cell.angle_beta   90.00
_cell.angle_gamma   90.00
#
_symmetry.space_group_name_H-M   'P 1'
#
loop_
_entity.id
_entity.type
_entity.pdbx_description
1 polymer ?
#
loop_
_entity_poly.entity_id
_entity_poly.type
_entity_poly.pdbx_seq_one_letter_code
_entity_poly.pdbx_strand_id
1 'polypeptide(L)'
;MKKIFLIFFFLLNIVEYSHASVKDKIINNLIKTENLTFEFKQTINEKTEEGNCIIEYPKKLFCSYNNINKKIMVSNGKSLAIKNQTSNQYYLYPLKRTPLELILDKDYLISQIKNLEA
;
A
#
# COMPACT_ATOMS: atom_id res chain seq x y z
N MET A 1 -26.46 9.36 -49.39
CA MET A 1 -26.93 9.55 -47.99
C MET A 1 -26.68 8.34 -47.07
N LYS A 2 -26.51 7.10 -47.55
CA LYS A 2 -26.21 5.93 -46.69
C LYS A 2 -24.75 5.80 -46.20
N LYS A 3 -23.76 6.34 -46.92
CA LYS A 3 -22.32 6.25 -46.54
C LYS A 3 -21.92 7.18 -45.37
N ILE A 4 -22.63 8.30 -45.17
CA ILE A 4 -22.37 9.24 -44.06
C ILE A 4 -22.86 8.66 -42.73
N PHE A 5 -23.90 7.83 -42.76
CA PHE A 5 -24.47 7.19 -41.56
C PHE A 5 -23.53 6.15 -40.93
N LEU A 6 -22.68 5.48 -41.73
CA LEU A 6 -21.68 4.52 -41.22
C LEU A 6 -20.52 5.20 -40.48
N ILE A 7 -20.13 6.41 -40.89
CA ILE A 7 -19.04 7.16 -40.25
C ILE A 7 -19.48 7.66 -38.86
N PHE A 8 -20.77 8.00 -38.70
CA PHE A 8 -21.33 8.42 -37.42
C PHE A 8 -21.37 7.28 -36.38
N PHE A 9 -21.56 6.03 -36.82
CA PHE A 9 -21.58 4.86 -35.92
C PHE A 9 -20.19 4.50 -35.38
N PHE A 10 -19.11 4.83 -36.10
CA PHE A 10 -17.73 4.57 -35.65
C PHE A 10 -17.22 5.60 -34.62
N LEU A 11 -17.77 6.82 -34.62
CA LEU A 11 -17.36 7.89 -33.70
C LEU A 11 -18.02 7.82 -32.32
N LEU A 12 -19.08 7.04 -32.15
CA LEU A 12 -19.80 6.89 -30.87
C LEU A 12 -19.16 5.84 -29.93
N ASN A 13 -18.11 5.13 -30.36
CA ASN A 13 -17.46 4.06 -29.58
C ASN A 13 -16.25 4.53 -28.74
N ILE A 14 -15.99 5.84 -28.61
CA ILE A 14 -14.70 6.34 -28.10
C ILE A 14 -14.79 7.12 -26.78
N VAL A 15 -15.91 7.06 -26.04
CA VAL A 15 -15.97 7.78 -24.75
C VAL A 15 -16.66 6.95 -23.67
N GLU A 16 -16.08 5.80 -23.35
CA GLU A 16 -16.07 5.34 -21.97
C GLU A 16 -14.70 5.69 -21.38
N TYR A 17 -14.61 6.81 -20.66
CA TYR A 17 -13.52 7.00 -19.70
C TYR A 17 -13.73 5.98 -18.58
N SER A 18 -13.28 4.76 -18.82
CA SER A 18 -13.54 3.64 -17.93
C SER A 18 -12.73 3.76 -16.64
N HIS A 19 -13.35 3.36 -15.53
CA HIS A 19 -12.70 3.20 -14.22
C HIS A 19 -11.51 2.23 -14.24
N ALA A 20 -11.34 1.44 -15.31
CA ALA A 20 -10.17 0.62 -15.56
C ALA A 20 -8.88 1.46 -15.56
N SER A 21 -8.92 2.69 -16.07
CA SER A 21 -7.74 3.56 -16.15
C SER A 21 -7.11 3.89 -14.78
N VAL A 22 -7.94 4.08 -13.73
CA VAL A 22 -7.44 4.37 -12.37
C VAL A 22 -6.92 3.10 -11.70
N LYS A 23 -7.65 1.99 -11.81
CA LYS A 23 -7.22 0.69 -11.26
C LYS A 23 -5.88 0.26 -11.87
N ASP A 24 -5.77 0.32 -13.20
CA ASP A 24 -4.55 -0.02 -13.93
C ASP A 24 -3.39 0.90 -13.55
N LYS A 25 -3.64 2.19 -13.35
CA LYS A 25 -2.62 3.13 -12.88
C LYS A 25 -2.11 2.77 -11.48
N ILE A 26 -3.00 2.45 -10.54
CA ILE A 26 -2.61 2.02 -9.18
C ILE A 26 -1.83 0.71 -9.24
N ILE A 27 -2.30 -0.29 -9.98
CA ILE A 27 -1.61 -1.57 -10.16
C ILE A 27 -0.22 -1.37 -10.76
N ASN A 28 -0.10 -0.56 -11.82
CA ASN A 28 1.18 -0.27 -12.45
C ASN A 28 2.15 0.45 -11.51
N ASN A 29 1.66 1.36 -10.68
CA ASN A 29 2.48 2.01 -9.66
C ASN A 29 2.97 1.01 -8.60
N LEU A 30 2.10 0.12 -8.11
CA LEU A 30 2.49 -0.94 -7.17
C LEU A 30 3.56 -1.84 -7.77
N ILE A 31 3.37 -2.34 -9.00
CA ILE A 31 4.33 -3.21 -9.69
C ILE A 31 5.71 -2.55 -9.76
N LYS A 32 5.77 -1.27 -10.20
CA LYS A 32 7.00 -0.51 -10.37
C LYS A 32 7.69 -0.08 -9.06
N THR A 33 6.99 -0.10 -7.94
CA THR A 33 7.53 0.34 -6.65
C THR A 33 8.25 -0.80 -5.94
N GLU A 34 9.58 -0.77 -5.92
CA GLU A 34 10.40 -1.74 -5.18
C GLU A 34 10.45 -1.42 -3.68
N ASN A 35 10.62 -0.14 -3.36
CA ASN A 35 10.63 0.40 -2.01
C ASN A 35 9.86 1.72 -1.94
N LEU A 36 9.42 2.08 -0.74
CA LEU A 36 8.72 3.33 -0.46
C LEU A 36 9.25 3.91 0.85
N THR A 37 9.65 5.18 0.83
CA THR A 37 10.01 5.95 2.03
C THR A 37 9.02 7.07 2.23
N PHE A 38 8.50 7.21 3.44
CA PHE A 38 7.48 8.20 3.76
C PHE A 38 7.50 8.60 5.24
N GLU A 39 7.09 9.83 5.50
CA GLU A 39 6.72 10.30 6.83
C GLU A 39 5.26 9.91 7.11
N PHE A 40 4.95 9.56 8.34
CA PHE A 40 3.58 9.20 8.74
C PHE A 40 3.14 9.96 9.99
N LYS A 41 1.82 10.11 10.08
CA LYS A 41 1.08 10.55 11.26
C LYS A 41 -0.05 9.55 11.50
N GLN A 42 -0.02 8.88 12.64
CA GLN A 42 -0.98 7.86 13.05
C GLN A 42 -1.78 8.38 14.25
N THR A 43 -3.11 8.34 14.14
CA THR A 43 -4.01 8.68 15.24
C THR A 43 -4.80 7.43 15.65
N ILE A 44 -4.70 7.06 16.94
CA ILE A 44 -5.49 5.99 17.56
C ILE A 44 -6.22 6.61 18.75
N ASN A 45 -7.54 6.72 18.64
CA ASN A 45 -8.36 7.50 19.58
C ASN A 45 -7.79 8.92 19.72
N GLU A 46 -7.47 9.37 20.94
CA GLU A 46 -6.90 10.69 21.20
C GLU A 46 -5.37 10.74 21.09
N LYS A 47 -4.70 9.60 20.83
CA LYS A 47 -3.24 9.53 20.75
C LYS A 47 -2.78 9.69 19.32
N THR A 48 -1.86 10.63 19.11
CA THR A 48 -1.21 10.85 17.82
C THR A 48 0.28 10.52 17.95
N GLU A 49 0.77 9.71 17.02
CA GLU A 49 2.20 9.39 16.88
C GLU A 49 2.65 9.72 15.45
N GLU A 50 3.89 10.17 15.31
CA GLU A 50 4.49 10.53 14.02
C GLU A 50 5.82 9.80 13.85
N GLY A 51 6.29 9.69 12.62
CA GLY A 51 7.56 9.03 12.35
C GLY A 51 7.90 8.89 10.88
N ASN A 52 8.94 8.10 10.61
CA ASN A 52 9.42 7.78 9.27
C ASN A 52 9.32 6.28 9.06
N CYS A 53 8.90 5.86 7.88
CA CYS A 53 8.82 4.46 7.48
C CYS A 53 9.49 4.23 6.13
N ILE A 54 10.12 3.06 6.00
CA ILE A 54 10.62 2.50 4.76
C ILE A 54 9.98 1.12 4.60
N ILE A 55 9.32 0.90 3.47
CA ILE A 55 8.85 -0.41 3.03
C ILE A 55 9.77 -0.88 1.91
N GLU A 56 10.21 -2.13 1.99
CA GLU A 56 10.88 -2.83 0.88
C GLU A 56 10.08 -4.10 0.61
N TYR A 57 9.54 -4.20 -0.60
CA TYR A 57 8.72 -5.36 -0.95
C TYR A 57 9.60 -6.57 -1.30
N PRO A 58 9.16 -7.80 -0.95
CA PRO A 58 7.98 -8.10 -0.14
C PRO A 58 8.28 -8.06 1.37
N LYS A 59 7.29 -7.62 2.15
CA LYS A 59 7.16 -7.88 3.59
C LYS A 59 8.28 -7.36 4.51
N LYS A 60 9.23 -6.58 4.02
CA LYS A 60 10.17 -5.85 4.87
C LYS A 60 9.63 -4.46 5.17
N LEU A 61 9.81 -4.04 6.41
CA LEU A 61 9.35 -2.76 6.92
C LEU A 61 10.34 -2.28 7.96
N PHE A 62 10.65 -0.99 7.97
CA PHE A 62 11.33 -0.33 9.06
C PHE A 62 10.65 1.02 9.32
N CYS A 63 10.10 1.18 10.51
CA CYS A 63 9.47 2.42 10.96
C CYS A 63 10.13 2.91 12.25
N SER A 64 10.54 4.17 12.26
CA SER A 64 11.05 4.88 13.42
C SER A 64 10.04 5.93 13.87
N TYR A 65 9.58 5.82 15.11
CA TYR A 65 8.60 6.73 15.69
C TYR A 65 9.30 7.88 16.42
N ASN A 66 8.81 9.09 16.18
CA ASN A 66 9.24 10.34 16.79
C ASN A 66 8.57 10.55 18.16
N ASN A 67 8.56 9.52 19.02
CA ASN A 67 7.99 9.58 20.36
C ASN A 67 9.07 9.46 21.46
N ILE A 68 8.66 9.66 22.72
CA ILE A 68 9.57 9.63 23.90
C ILE A 68 10.28 8.26 24.02
N ASN A 69 9.59 7.19 23.62
CA ASN A 69 10.09 5.82 23.69
C ASN A 69 11.04 5.45 22.53
N LYS A 70 11.22 6.36 21.56
CA LYS A 70 11.96 6.13 20.32
C LYS A 70 11.62 4.75 19.72
N LYS A 71 10.32 4.47 19.61
CA LYS A 71 9.81 3.14 19.20
C LYS A 71 10.29 2.81 17.78
N ILE A 72 10.80 1.60 17.59
CA ILE A 72 11.13 1.04 16.27
C ILE A 72 10.20 -0.13 16.00
N MET A 73 9.63 -0.17 14.80
CA MET A 73 8.88 -1.31 14.29
C MET A 73 9.58 -1.84 13.04
N VAL A 74 10.01 -3.10 13.06
CA VAL A 74 10.77 -3.71 11.96
C VAL A 74 10.20 -5.07 11.59
N SER A 75 10.06 -5.34 10.29
CA SER A 75 9.74 -6.67 9.77
C SER A 75 10.82 -7.17 8.83
N ASN A 76 11.13 -8.46 8.94
CA ASN A 76 12.05 -9.18 8.06
C ASN A 76 11.34 -10.11 7.06
N GLY A 77 10.03 -9.95 6.89
CA GLY A 77 9.20 -10.83 6.06
C GLY A 77 8.67 -12.09 6.73
N LYS A 78 9.09 -12.40 7.97
CA LYS A 78 8.59 -13.55 8.75
C LYS A 78 8.06 -13.15 10.11
N SER A 79 8.68 -12.16 10.72
CA SER A 79 8.34 -11.64 12.05
C SER A 79 8.31 -10.13 12.03
N LEU A 80 7.54 -9.57 12.96
CA LEU A 80 7.46 -8.15 13.28
C LEU A 80 8.01 -7.96 14.69
N ALA A 81 9.06 -7.15 14.82
CA ALA A 81 9.55 -6.72 16.12
C ALA A 81 9.12 -5.27 16.39
N ILE A 82 8.61 -5.02 17.58
CA ILE A 82 8.29 -3.67 18.09
C ILE A 82 9.18 -3.44 19.30
N LYS A 83 10.19 -2.59 19.14
CA LYS A 83 11.21 -2.29 20.15
C LYS A 83 11.00 -0.91 20.74
N ASN A 84 11.02 -0.81 22.06
CA ASN A 84 11.22 0.45 22.77
C ASN A 84 12.73 0.65 22.92
N GLN A 85 13.30 1.70 22.32
CA GLN A 85 14.74 1.92 22.39
C GLN A 85 15.17 2.41 23.78
N THR A 86 14.34 3.19 24.46
CA THR A 86 14.63 3.73 25.79
C THR A 86 14.74 2.63 26.85
N SER A 87 13.81 1.66 26.85
CA SER A 87 13.84 0.54 27.82
C SER A 87 14.59 -0.70 27.32
N ASN A 88 15.01 -0.72 26.05
CA ASN A 88 15.59 -1.86 25.35
C ASN A 88 14.71 -3.14 25.33
N GLN A 89 13.43 -3.03 25.66
CA GLN A 89 12.47 -4.13 25.58
C GLN A 89 11.87 -4.24 24.17
N TYR A 90 11.49 -5.46 23.77
CA TYR A 90 10.84 -5.69 22.49
C TYR A 90 9.75 -6.75 22.57
N TYR A 91 8.73 -6.57 21.73
CA TYR A 91 7.73 -7.58 21.45
C TYR A 91 8.00 -8.19 20.07
N LEU A 92 7.79 -9.50 19.94
CA LEU A 92 7.99 -10.23 18.69
C LEU A 92 6.69 -10.94 18.30
N TYR A 93 6.21 -10.66 17.09
CA TYR A 93 5.01 -11.27 16.53
C TYR A 93 5.35 -11.99 15.23
N PRO A 94 4.78 -13.19 14.95
CA PRO A 94 4.79 -13.74 13.61
C PRO A 94 4.07 -12.78 12.65
N LEU A 95 4.70 -12.42 11.52
CA LEU A 95 4.13 -11.45 10.57
C LEU A 95 2.75 -11.91 10.07
N LYS A 96 2.61 -13.22 9.81
CA LYS A 96 1.37 -13.90 9.42
C LYS A 96 0.17 -13.71 10.36
N ARG A 97 0.39 -13.25 11.59
CA ARG A 97 -0.67 -12.96 12.59
C ARG A 97 -0.98 -11.47 12.69
N THR A 98 -0.45 -10.65 11.79
CA THR A 98 -0.63 -9.20 11.77
C THR A 98 -1.24 -8.77 10.43
N PRO A 99 -1.97 -7.65 10.37
CA PRO A 99 -2.46 -7.10 9.10
C PRO A 99 -1.35 -6.76 8.10
N LEU A 100 -0.11 -6.55 8.57
CA LEU A 100 1.05 -6.26 7.72
C LEU A 100 1.41 -7.43 6.79
N GLU A 101 0.99 -8.66 7.10
CA GLU A 101 1.13 -9.81 6.19
C GLU A 101 0.51 -9.52 4.82
N LEU A 102 -0.62 -8.80 4.81
CA LEU A 102 -1.39 -8.49 3.61
C LEU A 102 -0.95 -7.18 2.96
N ILE A 103 -0.72 -6.13 3.76
CA ILE A 103 -0.41 -4.79 3.26
C ILE A 103 1.00 -4.72 2.67
N LEU A 104 1.94 -5.52 3.17
CA LEU A 104 3.30 -5.57 2.65
C LEU A 104 3.47 -6.62 1.52
N ASP A 105 2.37 -7.12 0.97
CA ASP A 105 2.34 -8.10 -0.12
C ASP A 105 1.68 -7.48 -1.36
N LYS A 106 2.50 -7.07 -2.34
CA LYS A 106 2.01 -6.41 -3.56
C LYS A 106 1.09 -7.31 -4.37
N ASP A 107 1.38 -8.60 -4.42
CA ASP A 107 0.60 -9.54 -5.23
C ASP A 107 -0.78 -9.72 -4.63
N TYR A 108 -0.86 -9.79 -3.29
CA TYR A 108 -2.14 -9.74 -2.58
C TYR A 108 -2.89 -8.44 -2.89
N LEU A 109 -2.28 -7.27 -2.73
CA LEU A 109 -2.94 -5.98 -2.99
C LEU A 109 -3.45 -5.86 -4.44
N ILE A 110 -2.63 -6.25 -5.42
CA ILE A 110 -2.99 -6.23 -6.84
C ILE A 110 -4.18 -7.17 -7.10
N SER A 111 -4.20 -8.37 -6.49
CA SER A 111 -5.33 -9.30 -6.61
C SER A 111 -6.63 -8.70 -6.09
N GLN A 112 -6.58 -7.99 -4.94
CA GLN A 112 -7.75 -7.35 -4.36
C GLN A 112 -8.26 -6.22 -5.26
N ILE A 113 -7.38 -5.39 -5.79
CA ILE A 113 -7.76 -4.27 -6.69
C ILE A 113 -8.41 -4.79 -7.98
N LYS A 114 -7.87 -5.87 -8.56
CA LYS A 114 -8.44 -6.50 -9.77
C LYS A 114 -9.84 -7.07 -9.55
N ASN A 115 -10.13 -7.52 -8.33
CA ASN A 115 -11.42 -8.11 -7.97
C ASN A 115 -12.49 -7.08 -7.57
N LEU A 116 -12.16 -5.79 -7.44
CA LEU A 116 -13.15 -4.75 -7.19
C LEU A 116 -14.05 -4.61 -8.42
N GLU A 117 -15.38 -4.59 -8.22
CA GLU A 117 -16.36 -4.30 -9.27
C GLU A 117 -16.10 -2.91 -9.90
N ALA A 118 -16.47 -2.74 -11.16
CA ALA A 118 -16.22 -1.53 -11.94
C ALA A 118 -17.17 -0.39 -11.56
#